data_AF-A0A1Q4DTD9-F1
#
_entry.id   AF-A0A1Q4DTD9-F1
#
_cell.length_a   1.000
_cell.length_b   1.000
_cell.length_c   1.000
_cell.angle_alpha   90.00
_cell.angle_beta   90.00
_cell.angle_gamma   90.00
#
_symmetry.space_group_name_H-M   'P 1'
#
loop_
_entity.id
_entity.type
_entity.pdbx_description
1 polymer ?
#
loop_
_entity_poly.entity_id
_entity_poly.type
_entity_poly.pdbx_seq_one_letter_code
_entity_poly.pdbx_strand_id
1 'polypeptide(L)' 'MRTPKQALADHLLDQPVEDWLRERRPRSYRRLSMDLLDATNGAVDVSDRTIATWLGESVAAPPVRAAS' A
#
# COMPACT_ATOMS: atom_id res chain seq x y z
N MET A 1 10.86 7.72 1.17
CA MET A 1 11.80 6.72 1.75
C MET A 1 11.13 5.36 1.58
N ARG A 2 11.78 4.41 0.90
CA ARG A 2 11.17 3.11 0.59
C ARG A 2 11.23 2.19 1.82
N THR A 3 10.10 1.62 2.21
CA THR A 3 10.04 0.72 3.38
C THR A 3 10.57 -0.68 3.02
N PRO A 4 11.11 -1.47 3.97
CA PRO A 4 11.57 -2.84 3.69
C PRO A 4 10.50 -3.72 3.05
N LYS A 5 9.24 -3.55 3.47
CA LYS A 5 8.10 -4.30 2.94
C LYS A 5 7.73 -3.88 1.52
N GLN A 6 7.94 -2.61 1.18
CA GLN A 6 7.78 -2.10 -0.18
C GLN A 6 8.89 -2.64 -1.09
N ALA A 7 10.14 -2.67 -0.62
CA ALA A 7 11.25 -3.27 -1.38
C ALA A 7 11.07 -4.78 -1.61
N LEU A 8 10.53 -5.51 -0.63
CA LEU A 8 10.15 -6.91 -0.81
C LEU A 8 9.07 -7.06 -1.88
N ALA A 9 8.02 -6.22 -1.85
CA ALA A 9 6.98 -6.23 -2.85
C ALA A 9 7.52 -5.96 -4.26
N ASP A 10 8.43 -4.98 -4.40
CA ASP A 10 9.07 -4.68 -5.68
C ASP A 10 9.81 -5.90 -6.24
N HIS A 11 10.55 -6.60 -5.38
CA HIS A 11 11.31 -7.80 -5.77
C HIS A 11 10.40 -8.95 -6.20
N LEU A 12 9.30 -9.18 -5.47
CA LEU A 12 8.37 -10.29 -5.77
C LEU A 12 7.51 -10.03 -7.00
N LEU A 13 7.21 -8.76 -7.30
CA LEU A 13 6.42 -8.37 -8.47
C LEU A 13 7.26 -8.13 -9.74
N ASP A 14 8.59 -8.19 -9.60
CA ASP A 14 9.58 -7.86 -10.64
C ASP A 14 9.37 -6.46 -11.26
N GLN A 15 8.82 -5.54 -10.48
CA GLN A 15 8.52 -4.16 -10.88
C GLN A 15 8.22 -3.30 -9.64
N PRO A 16 8.24 -1.96 -9.74
CA PRO A 16 7.83 -1.09 -8.64
C PRO A 16 6.37 -1.36 -8.20
N VAL A 17 6.16 -1.67 -6.93
CA VAL A 17 4.82 -1.98 -6.39
C VAL A 17 3.86 -0.81 -6.55
N GLU A 18 4.34 0.42 -6.52
CA GLU A 18 3.50 1.61 -6.74
C GLU A 18 2.90 1.63 -8.15
N ASP A 19 3.69 1.26 -9.16
CA ASP A 19 3.23 1.23 -10.56
C ASP A 19 2.24 0.09 -10.76
N TRP A 20 2.56 -1.08 -10.22
CA TRP A 20 1.64 -2.23 -10.18
C TRP A 20 0.28 -1.89 -9.53
N LEU A 21 0.29 -1.11 -8.44
CA LEU A 21 -0.91 -0.64 -7.75
C LEU A 21 -1.66 0.43 -8.58
N ARG A 22 -0.96 1.35 -9.25
CA ARG A 22 -1.57 2.40 -10.08
C ARG A 22 -2.27 1.82 -11.30
N GLU A 23 -1.70 0.81 -11.96
CA GLU A 23 -2.31 0.13 -13.10
C GLU A 23 -3.64 -0.56 -12.77
N ARG A 24 -3.84 -0.94 -11.50
CA ARG A 24 -5.05 -1.63 -11.02
C ARG A 24 -6.12 -0.68 -10.49
N ARG A 25 -5.88 0.63 -10.54
CA ARG A 25 -6.91 1.64 -10.27
C ARG A 25 -8.02 1.54 -11.33
N PRO A 26 -9.28 1.85 -10.98
CA PRO A 26 -9.74 2.53 -9.76
C PRO A 26 -10.18 1.61 -8.60
N ARG A 27 -9.55 0.45 -8.37
CA ARG A 27 -9.90 -0.44 -7.22
C ARG A 27 -9.72 0.24 -5.85
N SER A 28 -10.51 -0.19 -4.87
CA SER A 28 -10.37 0.26 -3.47
C SER A 28 -9.08 -0.25 -2.84
N TYR A 29 -8.54 0.46 -1.83
CA TYR A 29 -7.31 0.03 -1.14
C TYR A 29 -7.43 -1.35 -0.49
N ARG A 30 -8.61 -1.67 0.03
CA ARG A 30 -8.92 -3.03 0.52
C ARG A 30 -8.77 -4.09 -0.56
N ARG A 31 -9.20 -3.79 -1.78
CA ARG A 31 -9.06 -4.75 -2.87
C ARG A 31 -7.61 -4.85 -3.33
N LEU A 32 -6.91 -3.73 -3.39
CA LEU A 32 -5.50 -3.69 -3.75
C LEU A 32 -4.60 -4.43 -2.74
N SER A 33 -4.89 -4.34 -1.43
CA SER A 33 -4.17 -5.11 -0.40
C SER A 33 -4.37 -6.61 -0.57
N MET A 34 -5.60 -7.05 -0.85
CA MET A 34 -5.89 -8.46 -1.15
C MET A 34 -5.25 -8.94 -2.44
N ASP A 35 -5.31 -8.14 -3.51
CA ASP A 35 -4.69 -8.49 -4.78
C ASP A 35 -3.15 -8.56 -4.64
N LEU A 36 -2.54 -7.70 -3.82
CA LEU A 36 -1.11 -7.72 -3.53
C LEU A 36 -0.72 -8.95 -2.70
N LEU A 37 -1.54 -9.29 -1.70
CA LEU A 37 -1.35 -10.50 -0.91
C LEU A 37 -1.34 -11.74 -1.82
N ASP A 38 -2.31 -11.83 -2.73
CA ASP A 38 -2.41 -12.93 -3.69
C ASP A 38 -1.21 -12.96 -4.67
N ALA A 39 -0.88 -11.82 -5.29
CA ALA A 39 0.22 -11.71 -6.24
C ALA A 39 1.61 -12.00 -5.63
N THR A 40 1.75 -11.86 -4.32
CA THR A 40 3.00 -12.14 -3.59
C THR A 40 2.97 -13.48 -2.85
N ASN A 41 2.00 -14.35 -3.15
CA ASN A 41 1.80 -15.65 -2.49
C ASN A 41 1.76 -15.53 -0.96
N GLY A 42 1.14 -14.47 -0.45
CA GLY A 42 1.00 -14.20 0.98
C GLY A 42 2.21 -13.52 1.64
N ALA A 43 3.32 -13.30 0.93
CA ALA A 43 4.53 -12.73 1.53
C ALA A 43 4.38 -11.24 1.89
N VAL A 44 3.51 -10.51 1.18
CA VAL A 44 3.24 -9.09 1.44
C VAL A 44 1.80 -8.89 1.90
N ASP A 45 1.60 -9.04 3.21
CA ASP A 45 0.34 -8.70 3.88
C ASP A 45 0.37 -7.27 4.44
N VAL A 46 -0.40 -6.35 3.87
CA VAL A 46 -0.41 -4.94 4.27
C VAL A 46 -1.81 -4.38 4.37
N SER A 47 -1.97 -3.40 5.25
CA SER A 47 -3.24 -2.71 5.42
C SER A 47 -3.54 -1.75 4.27
N ASP A 48 -4.81 -1.44 4.08
CA ASP A 48 -5.32 -0.43 3.14
C ASP A 48 -4.64 0.94 3.34
N ARG A 49 -4.37 1.30 4.60
CA ARG A 49 -3.66 2.54 4.97
C ARG A 49 -2.23 2.52 4.47
N THR A 50 -1.57 1.37 4.49
CA THR A 50 -0.21 1.20 3.97
C THR A 50 -0.20 1.39 2.46
N ILE A 51 -1.16 0.81 1.74
CA ILE A 51 -1.32 1.02 0.29
C ILE A 51 -1.53 2.50 -0.03
N ALA A 52 -2.45 3.18 0.67
CA ALA A 52 -2.66 4.62 0.50
C ALA A 52 -1.37 5.42 0.74
N THR A 53 -0.62 5.07 1.80
CA THR A 53 0.66 5.72 2.13
C THR A 53 1.70 5.52 1.01
N TRP A 54 1.83 4.31 0.46
CA TRP A 54 2.76 4.02 -0.64
C TRP A 54 2.38 4.75 -1.93
N LEU A 55 1.09 4.96 -2.16
CA LEU A 55 0.59 5.73 -3.29
C LEU A 55 0.71 7.25 -3.10
N GLY A 56 1.29 7.71 -1.98
CA GLY A 56 1.45 9.13 -1.67
C GLY A 56 0.15 9.80 -1.24
N GLU A 57 -0.88 9.03 -0.93
CA GLU A 57 -2.14 9.56 -0.45
C GLU A 57 -2.07 9.71 1.06
N SER A 58 -1.90 10.95 1.49
CA SER A 58 -2.03 11.32 2.90
C SER A 58 -3.42 10.94 3.39
N VAL A 59 -3.51 9.79 4.07
CA VAL A 59 -4.62 9.50 4.98
C VAL A 59 -4.50 10.53 6.08
N ALA A 60 -5.25 11.63 5.96
CA ALA A 60 -5.22 12.76 6.89
C ALA A 60 -5.17 12.23 8.32
N ALA A 61 -4.15 12.66 9.08
CA ALA A 61 -4.07 12.32 10.49
C ALA A 61 -5.39 12.74 11.18
N PRO A 62 -5.97 11.91 12.06
CA PRO A 62 -7.16 12.30 12.80
C PRO A 62 -6.89 13.65 13.50
N PRO A 63 -7.86 14.59 13.55
CA PRO A 63 -7.64 15.88 14.19
C PRO A 63 -7.25 15.62 15.64
N VAL A 64 -6.04 16.06 15.99
CA VAL A 64 -5.58 16.07 17.38
C VAL A 64 -6.51 17.01 18.11
N ARG A 65 -7.43 16.48 18.92
CA ARG A 65 -8.25 17.30 19.81
C ARG A 65 -7.28 18.00 20.76
N ALA A 66 -7.08 19.30 20.57
CA ALA A 66 -6.42 20.14 21.56
C ALA A 66 -7.22 20.00 22.86
N ALA A 67 -6.60 19.44 23.89
CA ALA A 67 -7.13 19.49 25.24
C ALA A 67 -7.12 20.96 25.68
N SER A 68 -8.29 21.48 26.02
CA SER A 68 -8.48 22.80 26.63
C SER A 68 -8.07 22.79 28.09
#